data_AF-A0A349MVH6-F1
#
_entry.id   AF-A0A349MVH6-F1
#
_cell.length_a   1.000
_cell.length_b   1.000
_cell.length_c   1.000
_cell.angle_alpha   90.00
_cell.angle_beta   90.00
_cell.angle_gamma   90.00
#
_symmetry.space_group_name_H-M   'P 1'
#
loop_
_entity.id
_entity.type
_entity.pdbx_description
1 polymer ?
#
loop_
_entity_poly.entity_id
_entity_poly.type
_entity_poly.pdbx_seq_one_letter_code
_entity_poly.pdbx_strand_id
1 'polypeptide(L)'
;MVMGFIRDVFIIILITIIGDRISHPWGGVFGLCIGLIPFFAWAGNVIRHVWLFLKSPFGIVLVLLLISGSLFVLYRTREKWGSHCSVCNRLMSFGEAIKLIDGKICHNCSLKVGLDKDHESKAAASTMTVGQVVFMMNEPSMENPKQQWRIRQAREKVSQAQAQLKYESVSAFFRDHCTDNADRMFINDQRRQLFFDEASRYWLDHTSYHLYDYSDLVDYQLTISNVSIEKKSDGDMMYVNHILFSFPSETSITPAVKKIQLVIWFTGNREETFNILDRVVKRDSLSYSLAAAQGKKLISILEHVKQVRKTT
;
A
#
# COMPACT_ATOMS: atom_id res chain seq x y z
N MET A 1 -36.77 31.99 11.34
CA MET A 1 -35.90 30.97 10.70
C MET A 1 -35.04 31.55 9.57
N VAL A 2 -35.57 32.44 8.72
CA VAL A 2 -34.80 33.07 7.62
C VAL A 2 -33.80 34.14 8.09
N MET A 3 -34.11 34.92 9.15
CA MET A 3 -33.19 35.99 9.63
C MET A 3 -31.89 35.50 10.27
N GLY A 4 -31.87 34.31 10.89
CA GLY A 4 -30.65 33.74 11.47
C GLY A 4 -29.66 33.28 10.40
N PHE A 5 -30.18 32.69 9.32
CA PHE A 5 -29.39 32.19 8.19
C PHE A 5 -28.71 33.33 7.42
N ILE A 6 -29.40 34.46 7.24
CA ILE A 6 -28.84 35.64 6.57
C ILE A 6 -27.72 36.26 7.42
N ARG A 7 -27.89 36.34 8.75
CA ARG A 7 -26.87 36.91 9.65
C ARG A 7 -25.57 36.09 9.64
N ASP A 8 -25.67 34.77 9.63
CA ASP A 8 -24.51 33.89 9.69
C ASP A 8 -23.77 33.81 8.32
N VAL A 9 -24.50 33.88 7.21
CA VAL A 9 -23.90 34.02 5.87
C VAL A 9 -23.21 35.38 5.70
N PHE A 10 -23.78 36.46 6.25
CA PHE A 10 -23.18 37.79 6.18
C PHE A 10 -21.86 37.88 6.96
N ILE A 11 -21.76 37.21 8.12
CA ILE A 11 -20.53 37.16 8.92
C ILE A 11 -19.42 36.39 8.18
N ILE A 12 -19.76 35.29 7.52
CA ILE A 12 -18.78 34.50 6.73
C ILE A 12 -18.28 35.30 5.52
N ILE A 13 -19.17 35.99 4.82
CA ILE A 13 -18.79 36.87 3.70
C ILE A 13 -17.92 38.04 4.19
N LEU A 14 -18.23 38.64 5.35
CA LEU A 14 -17.42 39.72 5.92
C LEU A 14 -16.00 39.26 6.29
N ILE A 15 -15.86 38.07 6.88
CA ILE A 15 -14.55 37.48 7.24
C ILE A 15 -13.73 37.14 5.99
N THR A 16 -14.40 36.69 4.92
CA THR A 16 -13.73 36.36 3.65
C THR A 16 -13.25 37.63 2.92
N ILE A 17 -14.04 38.71 2.93
CA ILE A 17 -13.68 40.00 2.31
C ILE A 17 -12.57 40.72 3.10
N ILE A 18 -12.56 40.62 4.43
CA ILE A 18 -11.50 41.22 5.25
C ILE A 18 -10.17 40.44 5.13
N GLY A 19 -10.24 39.11 4.92
CA GLY A 19 -9.06 38.27 4.67
C GLY A 19 -8.33 38.57 3.36
N ASP A 20 -9.04 39.05 2.33
CA ASP A 20 -8.48 39.32 1.00
C ASP A 20 -7.64 40.62 0.93
N ARG A 21 -7.71 41.48 1.96
CA ARG A 21 -6.97 42.76 2.01
C ARG A 21 -5.63 42.72 2.74
N ILE A 22 -5.21 41.58 3.28
CA ILE A 22 -3.92 41.43 3.99
C ILE A 22 -2.97 40.62 3.12
N SER A 23 -2.29 41.30 2.20
CA SER A 23 -1.25 40.72 1.35
C SER A 23 0.04 40.47 2.17
N HIS A 24 0.10 39.35 2.89
CA HIS A 24 1.33 38.81 3.48
C HIS A 24 1.52 37.34 3.09
N PRO A 25 2.76 36.90 2.78
CA PRO A 25 3.02 35.61 2.13
C PRO A 25 2.92 34.38 3.04
N TRP A 26 2.44 34.55 4.28
CA TRP A 26 2.18 33.45 5.23
C TRP A 26 0.70 33.26 5.59
N GLY A 27 -0.22 33.99 4.94
CA GLY A 27 -1.67 33.87 5.18
C GLY A 27 -2.29 32.53 4.76
N GLY A 28 -1.61 31.74 3.92
CA GLY A 28 -2.17 30.52 3.33
C GLY A 28 -2.35 29.35 4.31
N VAL A 29 -1.43 29.15 5.26
CA VAL A 29 -1.47 27.97 6.15
C VAL A 29 -2.23 28.26 7.45
N PHE A 30 -2.10 29.47 8.01
CA PHE A 30 -2.89 29.88 9.17
C PHE A 30 -4.37 30.17 8.83
N GLY A 31 -4.67 30.66 7.61
CA GLY A 31 -6.04 30.81 7.13
C GLY A 31 -6.79 29.48 6.98
N LEU A 32 -6.08 28.40 6.59
CA LEU A 32 -6.65 27.06 6.50
C LEU A 32 -7.00 26.47 7.87
N CYS A 33 -6.12 26.61 8.88
CA CYS A 33 -6.40 26.08 10.22
C CYS A 33 -7.49 26.87 10.97
N ILE A 34 -7.56 28.19 10.80
CA ILE A 34 -8.61 29.02 11.42
C ILE A 34 -9.95 28.89 10.68
N GLY A 35 -9.95 28.59 9.37
CA GLY A 35 -11.17 28.27 8.62
C GLY A 35 -11.72 26.87 8.86
N LEU A 36 -10.86 25.88 9.18
CA LEU A 36 -11.26 24.51 9.43
C LEU A 36 -12.01 24.32 10.75
N ILE A 37 -11.64 25.02 11.82
CA ILE A 37 -12.33 24.92 13.13
C ILE A 37 -13.82 25.32 13.06
N PRO A 38 -14.22 26.48 12.49
CA PRO A 38 -15.62 26.82 12.29
C PRO A 38 -16.30 25.93 11.24
N PHE A 39 -15.56 25.42 10.25
CA PHE A 39 -16.10 24.44 9.30
C PHE A 39 -16.43 23.09 9.97
N PHE A 40 -15.58 22.57 10.86
CA PHE A 40 -15.84 21.35 11.61
C PHE A 40 -16.97 21.55 12.64
N ALA A 41 -17.04 22.72 13.28
CA ALA A 41 -18.16 23.06 14.16
C ALA A 41 -19.48 23.18 13.38
N TRP A 42 -19.46 23.80 12.20
CA TRP A 42 -20.59 23.90 11.30
C TRP A 42 -21.02 22.51 10.78
N ALA A 43 -20.08 21.69 10.31
CA ALA A 43 -20.33 20.32 9.88
C ALA A 43 -20.92 19.47 11.00
N GLY A 44 -20.40 19.59 12.24
CA GLY A 44 -20.97 18.92 13.40
C GLY A 44 -22.41 19.35 13.70
N ASN A 45 -22.72 20.65 13.57
CA ASN A 45 -24.06 21.16 13.79
C ASN A 45 -25.03 20.75 12.65
N VAL A 46 -24.56 20.72 11.40
CA VAL A 46 -25.31 20.19 10.25
C VAL A 46 -25.59 18.70 10.44
N ILE A 47 -24.60 17.90 10.82
CA ILE A 47 -24.78 16.47 11.11
C ILE A 47 -25.79 16.28 12.23
N ARG A 48 -25.73 17.09 13.29
CA ARG A 48 -26.70 17.04 14.39
C ARG A 48 -28.12 17.37 13.93
N HIS A 49 -28.28 18.37 13.07
CA HIS A 49 -29.59 18.75 12.53
C HIS A 49 -30.13 17.73 11.53
N VAL A 50 -29.27 17.16 10.68
CA VAL A 50 -29.61 16.04 9.80
C VAL A 50 -30.05 14.84 10.65
N TRP A 51 -29.34 14.52 11.73
CA TRP A 51 -29.69 13.44 12.65
C TRP A 51 -31.03 13.67 13.36
N LEU A 52 -31.29 14.90 13.82
CA LEU A 52 -32.58 15.26 14.41
C LEU A 52 -33.72 15.22 13.38
N PHE A 53 -33.46 15.62 12.13
CA PHE A 53 -34.41 15.53 11.03
C PHE A 53 -34.73 14.08 10.67
N LEU A 54 -33.71 13.21 10.57
CA LEU A 54 -33.87 11.76 10.35
C LEU A 54 -34.68 11.08 11.45
N LYS A 55 -34.66 11.58 12.69
CA LYS A 55 -35.50 11.10 13.80
C LYS A 55 -36.89 11.71 13.84
N SER A 56 -37.16 12.77 13.09
CA SER A 56 -38.49 13.36 13.00
C SER A 56 -39.43 12.45 12.19
N PRO A 57 -40.75 12.47 12.46
CA PRO A 57 -41.71 11.68 11.69
C PRO A 57 -41.65 11.99 10.18
N PHE A 58 -41.40 13.24 9.80
CA PHE A 58 -41.23 13.64 8.40
C PHE A 58 -39.96 13.04 7.77
N GLY A 59 -38.83 13.05 8.50
CA GLY A 59 -37.59 12.45 8.00
C GLY A 59 -37.68 10.94 7.84
N ILE A 60 -38.35 10.25 8.77
CA ILE A 60 -38.60 8.81 8.66
C ILE A 60 -39.45 8.50 7.42
N VAL A 61 -40.53 9.25 7.19
CA VAL A 61 -41.39 9.09 6.00
C VAL A 61 -40.61 9.33 4.71
N LEU A 62 -39.79 10.38 4.65
CA LEU A 62 -38.95 10.67 3.49
C LEU A 62 -37.95 9.54 3.20
N VAL A 63 -37.29 9.01 4.23
CA VAL A 63 -36.35 7.89 4.10
C VAL A 63 -37.06 6.63 3.63
N LEU A 64 -38.23 6.31 4.18
CA LEU A 64 -39.04 5.17 3.74
C LEU A 64 -39.50 5.32 2.28
N LEU A 65 -39.85 6.53 1.84
CA LEU A 65 -40.17 6.80 0.43
C LEU A 65 -38.96 6.66 -0.50
N LEU A 66 -37.77 7.08 -0.06
CA LEU A 66 -36.54 6.90 -0.83
C LEU A 66 -36.14 5.43 -0.91
N ILE A 67 -36.27 4.67 0.19
CA ILE A 67 -36.01 3.23 0.20
C ILE A 67 -37.02 2.50 -0.68
N SER A 68 -38.31 2.80 -0.58
CA SER A 68 -39.35 2.16 -1.39
C SER A 68 -39.21 2.52 -2.87
N GLY A 69 -38.89 3.78 -3.19
CA GLY A 69 -38.58 4.23 -4.55
C GLY A 69 -37.34 3.54 -5.11
N SER A 70 -36.27 3.41 -4.32
CA SER A 70 -35.06 2.69 -4.72
C SER A 70 -35.32 1.20 -4.93
N LEU A 71 -36.09 0.55 -4.05
CA LEU A 71 -36.52 -0.84 -4.21
C LEU A 71 -37.39 -1.02 -5.45
N PHE A 72 -38.29 -0.08 -5.73
CA PHE A 72 -39.13 -0.10 -6.92
C PHE A 72 -38.31 0.04 -8.22
N VAL A 73 -37.34 0.96 -8.24
CA VAL A 73 -36.39 1.12 -9.36
C VAL A 73 -35.55 -0.15 -9.53
N LEU A 74 -35.02 -0.73 -8.45
CA LEU A 74 -34.27 -1.98 -8.50
C LEU A 74 -35.12 -3.15 -9.00
N TYR A 75 -36.38 -3.23 -8.57
CA TYR A 75 -37.32 -4.26 -9.02
C TYR A 75 -37.61 -4.14 -10.51
N ARG A 76 -37.90 -2.93 -11.01
CA ARG A 76 -38.21 -2.69 -12.43
C ARG A 76 -37.01 -2.81 -13.34
N THR A 77 -35.81 -2.47 -12.85
CA THR A 77 -34.57 -2.56 -13.64
C THR A 77 -33.93 -3.95 -13.58
N ARG A 78 -34.45 -4.87 -12.74
CA ARG A 78 -33.93 -6.23 -12.55
C ARG A 78 -33.87 -7.06 -13.83
N GLU A 79 -34.86 -6.96 -14.72
CA GLU A 79 -34.86 -7.76 -15.95
C GLU A 79 -33.87 -7.25 -17.00
N LYS A 80 -33.61 -5.93 -17.01
CA LYS A 80 -32.64 -5.31 -17.94
C LYS A 80 -31.19 -5.41 -17.45
N TRP A 81 -30.97 -5.38 -16.13
CA TRP A 81 -29.63 -5.33 -15.52
C TRP A 81 -29.28 -6.56 -14.68
N GLY A 82 -30.18 -7.54 -14.62
CA GLY A 82 -29.95 -8.78 -13.89
C GLY A 82 -28.80 -9.56 -14.50
N SER A 83 -27.94 -10.11 -13.65
CA SER A 83 -26.84 -10.95 -14.11
C SER A 83 -27.38 -12.21 -14.78
N HIS A 84 -26.97 -12.48 -16.01
CA HIS A 84 -27.33 -13.69 -16.74
C HIS A 84 -26.26 -14.77 -16.53
N CYS A 85 -26.68 -16.04 -16.50
CA CYS A 85 -25.76 -17.16 -16.40
C CYS A 85 -24.92 -17.29 -17.68
N SER A 86 -23.60 -17.31 -17.55
CA SER A 86 -22.68 -17.44 -18.69
C SER A 86 -22.79 -18.77 -19.46
N VAL A 87 -23.45 -19.79 -18.88
CA VAL A 87 -23.63 -21.12 -19.49
C VAL A 87 -25.01 -21.27 -20.15
N CYS A 88 -26.09 -20.92 -19.44
CA CYS A 88 -27.47 -21.17 -19.90
C CYS A 88 -28.26 -19.90 -20.25
N ASN A 89 -27.63 -18.72 -20.12
CA ASN A 89 -28.20 -17.41 -20.40
C ASN A 89 -29.53 -17.10 -19.67
N ARG A 90 -29.84 -17.81 -18.57
CA ARG A 90 -31.00 -17.52 -17.72
C ARG A 90 -30.69 -16.42 -16.73
N LEU A 91 -31.69 -15.58 -16.43
CA LEU A 91 -31.62 -14.54 -15.40
C LEU A 91 -31.33 -15.19 -14.03
N MET A 92 -30.31 -14.71 -13.33
CA MET A 92 -29.95 -15.22 -11.99
C MET A 92 -30.71 -14.47 -10.89
N SER A 93 -31.11 -15.23 -9.87
CA SER A 93 -31.58 -14.73 -8.58
C SER A 93 -30.45 -14.04 -7.82
N PHE A 94 -30.80 -13.01 -7.05
CA PHE A 94 -29.85 -12.28 -6.22
C PHE A 94 -29.22 -13.25 -5.19
N GLY A 95 -27.89 -13.33 -5.17
CA GLY A 95 -27.13 -14.12 -4.19
C GLY A 95 -26.84 -15.58 -4.57
N GLU A 96 -27.36 -16.10 -5.68
CA GLU A 96 -27.18 -17.51 -6.08
C GLU A 96 -26.14 -17.75 -7.18
N ALA A 97 -25.39 -16.70 -7.56
CA ALA A 97 -24.37 -16.79 -8.60
C ALA A 97 -23.04 -17.32 -8.03
N ILE A 98 -22.49 -18.37 -8.64
CA ILE A 98 -21.12 -18.83 -8.40
C ILE A 98 -20.20 -18.14 -9.41
N LYS A 99 -19.12 -17.55 -8.92
CA LYS A 99 -18.17 -16.79 -9.73
C LYS A 99 -17.07 -17.71 -10.28
N LEU A 100 -16.83 -17.60 -11.58
CA LEU A 100 -15.74 -18.21 -12.33
C LEU A 100 -14.67 -17.16 -12.69
N ILE A 101 -13.58 -17.58 -13.32
CA ILE A 101 -12.51 -16.67 -13.80
C ILE A 101 -13.06 -15.63 -14.79
N ASP A 102 -13.85 -16.08 -15.74
CA ASP A 102 -14.33 -15.34 -16.92
C ASP A 102 -15.86 -15.18 -16.95
N GLY A 103 -16.56 -15.57 -15.88
CA GLY A 103 -18.03 -15.50 -15.87
C GLY A 103 -18.69 -15.81 -14.54
N LYS A 104 -20.02 -15.94 -14.59
CA LYS A 104 -20.85 -16.32 -13.44
C LYS A 104 -21.85 -17.38 -13.87
N ILE A 105 -22.04 -18.40 -13.06
CA ILE A 105 -22.97 -19.49 -13.33
C ILE A 105 -24.10 -19.52 -12.31
N CYS A 106 -25.29 -19.92 -12.78
CA CYS A 106 -26.44 -20.14 -11.91
C CYS A 106 -26.29 -21.44 -11.13
N HIS A 107 -27.02 -21.53 -10.01
CA HIS A 107 -27.02 -22.71 -9.14
C HIS A 107 -27.33 -24.03 -9.89
N ASN A 108 -28.27 -24.01 -10.84
CA ASN A 108 -28.61 -25.22 -11.60
C ASN A 108 -27.46 -25.69 -12.50
N CYS A 109 -26.71 -24.77 -13.11
CA CYS A 109 -25.53 -25.14 -13.91
C CYS A 109 -24.38 -25.60 -13.02
N SER A 110 -24.23 -25.01 -11.83
CA SER A 110 -23.17 -25.41 -10.90
C SER A 110 -23.41 -26.81 -10.33
N LEU A 111 -24.65 -27.14 -9.96
CA LEU A 111 -25.01 -28.46 -9.44
C LEU A 111 -24.71 -29.59 -10.44
N LYS A 112 -24.89 -29.34 -11.75
CA LYS A 112 -24.59 -30.32 -12.80
C LYS A 112 -23.12 -30.74 -12.87
N VAL A 113 -22.22 -29.86 -12.42
CA VAL A 113 -20.77 -30.14 -12.35
C VAL A 113 -20.31 -30.44 -10.91
N GLY A 114 -21.25 -30.69 -9.99
CA GLY A 114 -20.94 -31.03 -8.60
C GLY A 114 -20.50 -29.85 -7.74
N LEU A 115 -20.82 -28.61 -8.13
CA LEU A 115 -20.54 -27.39 -7.38
C LEU A 115 -21.79 -26.91 -6.63
N ASP A 116 -21.74 -26.96 -5.29
CA ASP A 116 -22.81 -26.53 -4.39
C ASP A 116 -22.59 -25.09 -3.88
N LYS A 117 -23.43 -24.64 -2.93
CA LYS A 117 -23.33 -23.29 -2.34
C LYS A 117 -22.28 -23.18 -1.23
N ASP A 118 -21.60 -24.26 -0.89
CA ASP A 118 -20.60 -24.32 0.16
C ASP A 118 -19.31 -23.57 -0.20
N HIS A 119 -18.48 -23.32 0.80
CA HIS A 119 -17.24 -22.56 0.65
C HIS A 119 -16.28 -23.24 -0.33
N GLU A 120 -16.18 -24.58 -0.27
CA GLU A 120 -15.26 -25.34 -1.10
C GLU A 120 -15.64 -25.27 -2.57
N SER A 121 -16.92 -25.46 -2.88
CA SER A 121 -17.41 -25.32 -4.26
C SER A 121 -17.18 -23.91 -4.81
N LYS A 122 -17.38 -22.86 -4.00
CA LYS A 122 -17.08 -21.48 -4.42
C LYS A 122 -15.59 -21.26 -4.69
N ALA A 123 -14.71 -21.85 -3.88
CA ALA A 123 -13.27 -21.74 -4.04
C ALA A 123 -12.74 -22.60 -5.20
N ALA A 124 -13.34 -23.76 -5.47
CA ALA A 124 -13.04 -24.55 -6.66
C ALA A 124 -13.46 -23.78 -7.93
N ALA A 125 -14.69 -23.27 -7.95
CA ALA A 125 -15.25 -22.54 -9.07
C ALA A 125 -14.48 -21.26 -9.42
N SER A 126 -13.94 -20.54 -8.44
CA SER A 126 -13.15 -19.32 -8.70
C SER A 126 -11.86 -19.57 -9.49
N THR A 127 -11.45 -20.84 -9.64
CA THR A 127 -10.28 -21.26 -10.42
C THR A 127 -10.64 -21.90 -11.76
N MET A 128 -11.91 -21.90 -12.12
CA MET A 128 -12.42 -22.51 -13.35
C MET A 128 -12.89 -21.45 -14.35
N THR A 129 -12.87 -21.80 -15.64
CA THR A 129 -13.46 -20.99 -16.71
C THR A 129 -14.87 -21.47 -17.08
N VAL A 130 -15.65 -20.61 -17.73
CA VAL A 130 -16.97 -20.96 -18.28
C VAL A 130 -16.83 -22.13 -19.26
N GLY A 131 -15.80 -22.11 -20.12
CA GLY A 131 -15.52 -23.19 -21.07
C GLY A 131 -15.28 -24.55 -20.40
N GLN A 132 -14.54 -24.58 -19.27
CA GLN A 132 -14.34 -25.81 -18.51
C GLN A 132 -15.65 -26.34 -17.93
N VAL A 133 -16.50 -25.47 -17.39
CA VAL A 133 -17.81 -25.86 -16.86
C VAL A 133 -18.70 -26.43 -17.97
N VAL A 134 -18.77 -25.78 -19.14
CA VAL A 134 -19.54 -26.29 -20.30
C VAL A 134 -19.02 -27.66 -20.74
N PHE A 135 -17.70 -27.83 -20.81
CA PHE A 135 -17.09 -29.09 -21.20
C PHE A 135 -17.41 -30.21 -20.19
N MET A 136 -17.29 -29.95 -18.88
CA MET A 136 -17.66 -30.90 -17.82
C MET A 136 -19.14 -31.28 -17.82
N MET A 137 -20.03 -30.37 -18.22
CA MET A 137 -21.45 -30.68 -18.36
C MET A 137 -21.74 -31.66 -19.50
N ASN A 138 -20.86 -31.72 -20.51
CA ASN A 138 -21.02 -32.58 -21.67
C ASN A 138 -20.25 -33.91 -21.55
N GLU A 139 -19.19 -33.95 -20.72
CA GLU A 139 -18.32 -35.12 -20.53
C GLU A 139 -18.33 -35.59 -19.06
N PRO A 140 -19.23 -36.53 -18.68
CA PRO A 140 -19.43 -36.94 -17.30
C PRO A 140 -18.29 -37.77 -16.69
N SER A 141 -17.26 -38.13 -17.47
CA SER A 141 -16.08 -38.84 -16.98
C SER A 141 -15.07 -37.93 -16.28
N MET A 142 -15.31 -36.62 -16.21
CA MET A 142 -14.36 -35.69 -15.61
C MET A 142 -14.37 -35.72 -14.07
N GLU A 143 -13.17 -35.66 -13.50
CA GLU A 143 -12.93 -35.61 -12.07
C GLU A 143 -13.62 -34.40 -11.40
N ASN A 144 -14.17 -34.61 -10.21
CA ASN A 144 -14.95 -33.61 -9.47
C ASN A 144 -14.15 -32.31 -9.23
N PRO A 145 -14.69 -31.12 -9.55
CA PRO A 145 -13.99 -29.84 -9.35
C PRO A 145 -13.45 -29.62 -7.93
N LYS A 146 -14.20 -30.08 -6.92
CA LYS A 146 -13.80 -30.00 -5.51
C LYS A 146 -12.54 -30.83 -5.25
N GLN A 147 -12.49 -32.04 -5.80
CA GLN A 147 -11.34 -32.94 -5.67
C GLN A 147 -10.09 -32.36 -6.34
N GLN A 148 -10.23 -31.80 -7.54
CA GLN A 148 -9.13 -31.13 -8.23
C GLN A 148 -8.60 -29.93 -7.43
N TRP A 149 -9.51 -29.13 -6.85
CA TRP A 149 -9.13 -28.01 -6.01
C TRP A 149 -8.40 -28.45 -4.72
N ARG A 150 -8.85 -29.51 -4.05
CA ARG A 150 -8.15 -30.09 -2.89
C ARG A 150 -6.76 -30.57 -3.25
N ILE A 151 -6.61 -31.27 -4.39
CA ILE A 151 -5.31 -31.74 -4.87
C ILE A 151 -4.38 -30.55 -5.15
N ARG A 152 -4.89 -29.49 -5.78
CA ARG A 152 -4.10 -28.27 -6.03
C ARG A 152 -3.66 -27.61 -4.72
N GLN A 153 -4.55 -27.44 -3.75
CA GLN A 153 -4.19 -26.92 -2.44
C GLN A 153 -3.13 -27.78 -1.74
N ALA A 154 -3.27 -29.10 -1.80
CA ALA A 154 -2.29 -30.00 -1.20
C ALA A 154 -0.92 -29.87 -1.88
N ARG A 155 -0.87 -29.79 -3.21
CA ARG A 155 0.36 -29.57 -3.98
C ARG A 155 0.99 -28.21 -3.66
N GLU A 156 0.20 -27.15 -3.58
CA GLU A 156 0.69 -25.81 -3.21
C GLU A 156 1.29 -25.81 -1.80
N LYS A 157 0.63 -26.44 -0.82
CA LYS A 157 1.19 -26.57 0.54
C LYS A 157 2.51 -27.34 0.57
N VAL A 158 2.60 -28.44 -0.18
CA VAL A 158 3.85 -29.22 -0.29
C VAL A 158 4.94 -28.37 -0.96
N SER A 159 4.61 -27.66 -2.04
CA SER A 159 5.56 -26.77 -2.72
C SER A 159 6.04 -25.63 -1.81
N GLN A 160 5.15 -25.04 -1.01
CA GLN A 160 5.49 -24.01 -0.03
C GLN A 160 6.40 -24.57 1.08
N ALA A 161 6.09 -25.75 1.62
CA ALA A 161 6.93 -26.41 2.62
C ALA A 161 8.32 -26.74 2.05
N GLN A 162 8.40 -27.21 0.80
CA GLN A 162 9.69 -27.45 0.12
C GLN A 162 10.48 -26.16 -0.10
N ALA A 163 9.82 -25.08 -0.51
CA ALA A 163 10.45 -23.76 -0.66
C ALA A 163 10.99 -23.24 0.67
N GLN A 164 10.22 -23.40 1.75
CA GLN A 164 10.60 -23.03 3.12
C GLN A 164 11.85 -23.82 3.57
N LEU A 165 11.83 -25.15 3.44
CA LEU A 165 12.98 -25.98 3.80
C LEU A 165 14.23 -25.63 2.97
N LYS A 166 14.05 -25.35 1.68
CA LYS A 166 15.16 -24.92 0.82
C LYS A 166 15.72 -23.58 1.30
N TYR A 167 14.88 -22.59 1.57
CA TYR A 167 15.31 -21.30 2.10
C TYR A 167 16.04 -21.45 3.45
N GLU A 168 15.47 -22.21 4.39
CA GLU A 168 16.08 -22.47 5.70
C GLU A 168 17.47 -23.10 5.55
N SER A 169 17.63 -24.08 4.66
CA SER A 169 18.93 -24.72 4.43
C SER A 169 19.98 -23.75 3.87
N VAL A 170 19.59 -22.88 2.93
CA VAL A 170 20.49 -21.91 2.29
C VAL A 170 20.84 -20.79 3.27
N SER A 171 19.84 -20.22 3.94
CA SER A 171 20.03 -19.14 4.91
C SER A 171 20.88 -19.59 6.11
N ALA A 172 20.66 -20.80 6.64
CA ALA A 172 21.49 -21.36 7.70
C ALA A 172 22.95 -21.52 7.24
N PHE A 173 23.17 -22.09 6.03
CA PHE A 173 24.51 -22.23 5.49
C PHE A 173 25.26 -20.89 5.41
N PHE A 174 24.63 -19.85 4.84
CA PHE A 174 25.27 -18.53 4.73
C PHE A 174 25.42 -17.82 6.07
N ARG A 175 24.58 -18.10 7.08
CA ARG A 175 24.76 -17.56 8.44
C ARG A 175 25.95 -18.20 9.14
N ASP A 176 26.12 -19.52 9.01
CA ASP A 176 27.17 -20.27 9.71
C ASP A 176 28.54 -20.16 9.02
N HIS A 177 28.56 -20.02 7.69
CA HIS A 177 29.78 -20.04 6.89
C HIS A 177 30.00 -18.73 6.12
N CYS A 178 29.48 -17.60 6.58
CA CYS A 178 29.77 -16.32 5.92
C CYS A 178 31.25 -15.94 6.07
N THR A 179 31.80 -15.36 5.00
CA THR A 179 33.10 -14.67 5.05
C THR A 179 32.91 -13.28 5.67
N ASP A 180 31.89 -12.55 5.22
CA ASP A 180 31.46 -11.28 5.80
C ASP A 180 29.98 -11.06 5.45
N ASN A 181 29.34 -10.11 6.13
CA ASN A 181 27.96 -9.74 5.90
C ASN A 181 27.72 -8.24 6.13
N ALA A 182 26.78 -7.66 5.40
CA ALA A 182 26.26 -6.34 5.71
C ALA A 182 24.77 -6.31 5.41
N ASP A 183 23.99 -5.93 6.43
CA ASP A 183 22.54 -5.89 6.36
C ASP A 183 21.99 -7.27 5.94
N ARG A 184 21.28 -7.34 4.82
CA ARG A 184 20.71 -8.56 4.24
C ARG A 184 21.63 -9.25 3.21
N MET A 185 22.86 -8.79 3.03
CA MET A 185 23.82 -9.36 2.08
C MET A 185 24.88 -10.17 2.82
N PHE A 186 25.06 -11.42 2.42
CA PHE A 186 26.07 -12.33 2.93
C PHE A 186 26.97 -12.76 1.78
N ILE A 187 28.26 -12.88 2.05
CA ILE A 187 29.21 -13.39 1.07
C ILE A 187 29.91 -14.63 1.61
N ASN A 188 30.25 -15.55 0.70
CA ASN A 188 31.03 -16.75 1.01
C ASN A 188 32.11 -16.93 -0.06
N ASP A 189 33.36 -16.71 0.32
CA ASP A 189 34.51 -16.81 -0.58
C ASP A 189 34.81 -18.24 -1.02
N GLN A 190 34.47 -19.25 -0.21
CA GLN A 190 34.69 -20.65 -0.55
C GLN A 190 33.80 -21.08 -1.73
N ARG A 191 32.53 -20.66 -1.71
CA ARG A 191 31.56 -20.88 -2.80
C ARG A 191 31.60 -19.81 -3.87
N ARG A 192 32.25 -18.67 -3.60
CA ARG A 192 32.29 -17.48 -4.46
C ARG A 192 30.89 -16.97 -4.79
N GLN A 193 30.03 -16.87 -3.78
CA GLN A 193 28.62 -16.54 -3.91
C GLN A 193 28.19 -15.40 -2.98
N LEU A 194 27.29 -14.55 -3.49
CA LEU A 194 26.54 -13.56 -2.76
C LEU A 194 25.13 -14.09 -2.48
N PHE A 195 24.68 -13.99 -1.25
CA PHE A 195 23.33 -14.32 -0.80
C PHE A 195 22.62 -13.07 -0.30
N PHE A 196 21.44 -12.82 -0.85
CA PHE A 196 20.55 -11.71 -0.47
C PHE A 196 19.32 -12.29 0.23
N ASP A 197 19.19 -12.01 1.52
CA ASP A 197 18.06 -12.41 2.35
C ASP A 197 16.91 -11.40 2.14
N GLU A 198 16.02 -11.67 1.17
CA GLU A 198 14.84 -10.82 0.96
C GLU A 198 13.72 -11.08 1.97
N ALA A 199 13.69 -12.26 2.58
CA ALA A 199 12.71 -12.60 3.59
C ALA A 199 12.75 -11.65 4.79
N SER A 200 13.93 -11.14 5.14
CA SER A 200 14.11 -10.08 6.14
C SER A 200 13.42 -8.75 5.80
N ARG A 201 13.10 -8.49 4.52
CA ARG A 201 12.55 -7.21 4.05
C ARG A 201 11.02 -7.13 4.16
N TYR A 202 10.34 -8.26 4.01
CA TYR A 202 8.88 -8.31 3.97
C TYR A 202 8.33 -9.27 5.03
N TRP A 203 7.48 -8.76 5.91
CA TRP A 203 6.83 -9.56 6.96
C TRP A 203 5.86 -10.64 6.43
N LEU A 204 5.57 -10.67 5.13
CA LEU A 204 4.64 -11.61 4.48
C LEU A 204 5.31 -12.63 3.57
N ASP A 205 6.57 -12.42 3.17
CA ASP A 205 7.29 -13.32 2.27
C ASP A 205 8.54 -13.82 2.98
N HIS A 206 8.43 -14.97 3.63
CA HIS A 206 9.49 -15.54 4.46
C HIS A 206 10.46 -16.46 3.69
N THR A 207 10.33 -16.53 2.36
CA THR A 207 11.08 -17.49 1.54
C THR A 207 11.84 -16.88 0.38
N SER A 208 11.66 -15.59 0.08
CA SER A 208 12.39 -14.94 -1.01
C SER A 208 13.87 -14.77 -0.67
N TYR A 209 14.73 -15.12 -1.61
CA TYR A 209 16.16 -14.85 -1.59
C TYR A 209 16.73 -14.85 -3.00
N HIS A 210 17.88 -14.19 -3.15
CA HIS A 210 18.66 -14.23 -4.38
C HIS A 210 20.08 -14.73 -4.11
N LEU A 211 20.56 -15.59 -5.02
CA LEU A 211 21.94 -16.06 -5.05
C LEU A 211 22.58 -15.60 -6.35
N TYR A 212 23.75 -14.99 -6.23
CA TYR A 212 24.56 -14.56 -7.38
C TYR A 212 25.98 -15.08 -7.21
N ASP A 213 26.57 -15.57 -8.29
CA ASP A 213 27.99 -15.90 -8.29
C ASP A 213 28.84 -14.61 -8.36
N TYR A 214 30.05 -14.62 -7.82
CA TYR A 214 30.95 -13.45 -7.88
C TYR A 214 31.23 -13.01 -9.33
N SER A 215 31.22 -13.95 -10.28
CA SER A 215 31.38 -13.68 -11.70
C SER A 215 30.25 -12.84 -12.29
N ASP A 216 29.06 -12.91 -11.70
CA ASP A 216 27.88 -12.18 -12.18
C ASP A 216 27.90 -10.70 -11.78
N LEU A 217 28.70 -10.32 -10.78
CA LEU A 217 28.78 -8.92 -10.35
C LEU A 217 29.41 -8.05 -11.45
N VAL A 218 28.64 -7.12 -12.00
CA VAL A 218 29.11 -6.19 -13.04
C VAL A 218 29.68 -4.94 -12.40
N ASP A 219 28.84 -4.18 -11.69
CA ASP A 219 29.25 -2.95 -11.04
C ASP A 219 28.33 -2.59 -9.86
N TYR A 220 28.62 -1.51 -9.16
CA TYR A 220 27.76 -0.94 -8.12
C TYR A 220 27.92 0.58 -8.02
N GLN A 221 26.88 1.26 -7.54
CA GLN A 221 26.90 2.71 -7.33
C GLN A 221 26.19 3.10 -6.04
N LEU A 222 26.89 3.85 -5.18
CA LEU A 222 26.29 4.51 -4.02
C LEU A 222 25.88 5.94 -4.39
N THR A 223 24.59 6.22 -4.31
CA THR A 223 24.00 7.53 -4.55
C THR A 223 23.61 8.20 -3.23
N ILE A 224 24.10 9.42 -3.00
CA ILE A 224 23.77 10.25 -1.83
C ILE A 224 23.06 11.53 -2.32
N SER A 225 21.78 11.68 -1.98
CA SER A 225 20.98 12.86 -2.32
C SER A 225 21.01 13.89 -1.20
N ASN A 226 21.74 14.98 -1.40
CA ASN A 226 21.84 16.08 -0.44
C ASN A 226 20.69 17.07 -0.57
N VAL A 227 20.23 17.62 0.55
CA VAL A 227 19.18 18.65 0.64
C VAL A 227 19.55 19.65 1.74
N SER A 228 18.92 20.82 1.76
CA SER A 228 19.01 21.79 2.86
C SER A 228 17.70 21.81 3.66
N ILE A 229 17.81 21.92 4.98
CA ILE A 229 16.66 22.23 5.85
C ILE A 229 16.75 23.71 6.19
N GLU A 230 15.77 24.48 5.74
CA GLU A 230 15.62 25.89 6.11
C GLU A 230 14.71 25.99 7.33
N LYS A 231 15.23 26.57 8.42
CA LYS A 231 14.42 26.92 9.59
C LYS A 231 14.42 28.43 9.73
N LYS A 232 13.26 29.02 9.51
CA LYS A 232 12.99 30.44 9.79
C LYS A 232 12.55 30.54 11.25
N SER A 233 13.24 31.38 12.02
CA SER A 233 12.74 31.88 13.28
C SER A 233 11.91 33.12 12.96
N ASP A 234 10.64 33.08 13.31
CA ASP A 234 9.83 34.30 13.35
C ASP A 234 10.41 35.15 14.50
N GLY A 235 10.74 36.40 14.21
CA GLY A 235 11.33 37.31 15.19
C GLY A 235 10.38 37.45 16.38
N ASP A 236 10.88 37.19 17.58
CA ASP A 236 10.08 37.27 18.79
C ASP A 236 10.20 38.67 19.41
N MET A 237 9.20 39.08 20.17
CA MET A 237 9.21 40.37 20.88
C MET A 237 9.09 40.12 22.38
N MET A 238 10.08 40.56 23.14
CA MET A 238 10.12 40.35 24.58
C MET A 238 10.11 41.70 25.30
N TYR A 239 9.24 41.83 26.30
CA TYR A 239 9.13 43.00 27.16
C TYR A 239 9.92 42.77 28.46
N VAL A 240 10.95 43.57 28.70
CA VAL A 240 11.72 43.56 29.96
C VAL A 240 11.82 44.98 30.48
N ASN A 241 11.39 45.21 31.73
CA ASN A 241 11.39 46.54 32.39
C ASN A 241 10.81 47.67 31.52
N HIS A 242 9.64 47.45 30.93
CA HIS A 242 8.94 48.41 30.06
C HIS A 242 9.64 48.78 28.73
N ILE A 243 10.74 48.09 28.39
CA ILE A 243 11.42 48.23 27.11
C ILE A 243 11.08 47.02 26.25
N LEU A 244 10.67 47.29 25.01
CA LEU A 244 10.38 46.30 24.00
C LEU A 244 11.65 45.96 23.23
N PHE A 245 12.08 44.70 23.32
CA PHE A 245 13.18 44.18 22.53
C PHE A 245 12.61 43.34 21.38
N SER A 246 12.99 43.69 20.15
CA SER A 246 12.67 42.91 18.95
C SER A 246 13.90 42.10 18.55
N PHE A 247 13.72 40.78 18.41
CA PHE A 247 14.75 39.91 17.87
C PHE A 247 14.54 39.80 16.35
N PRO A 248 15.59 40.02 15.53
CA PRO A 248 15.48 39.90 14.09
C PRO A 248 15.14 38.47 13.68
N SER A 249 14.36 38.32 12.61
CA SER A 249 14.08 37.00 12.03
C SER A 249 15.36 36.43 11.42
N GLU A 250 15.81 35.29 11.94
CA GLU A 250 16.98 34.58 11.40
C GLU A 250 16.55 33.36 10.58
N THR A 251 17.16 33.17 9.42
CA THR A 251 17.04 31.93 8.63
C THR A 251 18.28 31.10 8.84
N SER A 252 18.13 29.94 9.47
CA SER A 252 19.21 28.96 9.61
C SER A 252 19.08 27.88 8.52
N ILE A 253 20.19 27.61 7.82
CA ILE A 253 20.28 26.57 6.80
C ILE A 253 21.08 25.41 7.38
N THR A 254 20.46 24.25 7.57
CA THR A 254 21.14 23.05 8.04
C THR A 254 21.36 22.08 6.87
N PRO A 255 22.60 21.63 6.60
CA PRO A 255 22.86 20.62 5.58
C PRO A 255 22.25 19.28 5.98
N ALA A 256 21.54 18.66 5.06
CA ALA A 256 20.81 17.43 5.26
C ALA A 256 20.97 16.46 4.08
N VAL A 257 20.54 15.22 4.30
CA VAL A 257 20.55 14.14 3.30
C VAL A 257 19.17 13.54 3.26
N LYS A 258 18.60 13.43 2.07
CA LYS A 258 17.26 12.85 1.84
C LYS A 258 17.32 11.35 1.58
N LYS A 259 18.34 10.91 0.84
CA LYS A 259 18.43 9.53 0.35
C LYS A 259 19.88 9.05 0.33
N ILE A 260 20.11 7.83 0.79
CA ILE A 260 21.35 7.07 0.59
C ILE A 260 20.92 5.72 0.01
N GLN A 261 21.35 5.43 -1.21
CA GLN A 261 20.94 4.24 -1.94
C GLN A 261 22.16 3.60 -2.59
N LEU A 262 22.29 2.28 -2.45
CA LEU A 262 23.27 1.48 -3.18
C LEU A 262 22.55 0.65 -4.22
N VAL A 263 23.00 0.73 -5.46
CA VAL A 263 22.53 -0.09 -6.57
C VAL A 263 23.66 -1.03 -6.99
N ILE A 264 23.35 -2.30 -7.18
CA ILE A 264 24.30 -3.35 -7.56
C ILE A 264 23.79 -4.00 -8.84
N TRP A 265 24.63 -4.06 -9.87
CA TRP A 265 24.27 -4.63 -11.16
C TRP A 265 24.92 -5.97 -11.37
N PHE A 266 24.12 -6.90 -11.89
CA PHE A 266 24.54 -8.25 -12.24
C PHE A 266 24.34 -8.54 -13.73
N THR A 267 24.99 -9.59 -14.21
CA THR A 267 24.80 -10.13 -15.57
C THR A 267 23.33 -10.43 -15.86
N GLY A 268 22.91 -10.21 -17.10
CA GLY A 268 21.53 -10.46 -17.54
C GLY A 268 20.52 -9.38 -17.11
N ASN A 269 20.94 -8.12 -16.96
CA ASN A 269 20.10 -6.99 -16.54
C ASN A 269 19.41 -7.19 -15.19
N ARG A 270 20.03 -7.95 -14.28
CA ARG A 270 19.57 -8.14 -12.91
C ARG A 270 20.14 -7.03 -12.03
N GLU A 271 19.35 -6.51 -11.10
CA GLU A 271 19.75 -5.39 -10.23
C GLU A 271 19.25 -5.64 -8.79
N GLU A 272 20.11 -5.36 -7.82
CA GLU A 272 19.76 -5.32 -6.39
C GLU A 272 19.91 -3.90 -5.86
N THR A 273 18.86 -3.41 -5.18
CA THR A 273 18.83 -2.07 -4.59
C THR A 273 18.75 -2.12 -3.07
N PHE A 274 19.64 -1.41 -2.41
CA PHE A 274 19.62 -1.16 -0.96
C PHE A 274 19.25 0.29 -0.68
N ASN A 275 18.07 0.49 -0.09
CA ASN A 275 17.62 1.79 0.40
C ASN A 275 18.08 1.96 1.86
N ILE A 276 19.32 2.45 2.03
CA ILE A 276 19.96 2.58 3.35
C ILE A 276 19.31 3.73 4.14
N LEU A 277 18.93 4.80 3.45
CA LEU A 277 18.21 5.94 4.01
C LEU A 277 17.23 6.48 2.97
N ASP A 278 15.97 6.67 3.35
CA ASP A 278 14.92 7.22 2.48
C ASP A 278 14.08 8.31 3.17
N ARG A 279 14.72 9.06 4.06
CA ARG A 279 14.12 10.18 4.80
C ARG A 279 15.12 11.30 4.98
N VAL A 280 14.60 12.53 5.11
CA VAL A 280 15.44 13.72 5.37
C VAL A 280 16.02 13.65 6.78
N VAL A 281 17.34 13.62 6.88
CA VAL A 281 18.09 13.68 8.15
C VAL A 281 19.19 14.72 8.06
N LYS A 282 19.51 15.37 9.18
CA LYS A 282 20.64 16.30 9.24
C LYS A 282 21.97 15.56 9.06
N ARG A 283 22.95 16.18 8.41
CA ARG A 283 24.26 15.55 8.13
C ARG A 283 25.09 15.31 9.39
N ASP A 284 24.86 16.07 10.45
CA ASP A 284 25.48 15.89 11.77
C ASP A 284 24.75 14.88 12.66
N SER A 285 23.65 14.28 12.19
CA SER A 285 22.85 13.35 12.99
C SER A 285 23.46 11.95 13.08
N LEU A 286 23.19 11.26 14.19
CA LEU A 286 23.50 9.83 14.37
C LEU A 286 22.86 8.96 13.28
N SER A 287 21.66 9.31 12.81
CA SER A 287 21.00 8.59 11.71
C SER A 287 21.81 8.66 10.42
N TYR A 288 22.40 9.81 10.10
CA TYR A 288 23.27 9.92 8.93
C TYR A 288 24.57 9.14 9.13
N SER A 289 25.21 9.24 10.29
CA SER A 289 26.50 8.56 10.52
C SER A 289 26.36 7.03 10.45
N LEU A 290 25.28 6.47 11.01
CA LEU A 290 24.97 5.04 10.91
C LEU A 290 24.69 4.62 9.45
N ALA A 291 23.86 5.36 8.73
CA ALA A 291 23.55 5.07 7.32
C ALA A 291 24.81 5.16 6.43
N ALA A 292 25.65 6.16 6.66
CA ALA A 292 26.92 6.31 5.94
C ALA A 292 27.90 5.16 6.26
N ALA A 293 27.98 4.74 7.52
CA ALA A 293 28.80 3.60 7.92
C ALA A 293 28.32 2.29 7.27
N GLN A 294 27.00 2.07 7.25
CA GLN A 294 26.39 0.92 6.58
C GLN A 294 26.68 0.92 5.07
N GLY A 295 26.55 2.06 4.40
CA GLY A 295 26.89 2.19 2.97
C GLY A 295 28.37 1.91 2.69
N LYS A 296 29.27 2.39 3.55
CA LYS A 296 30.71 2.07 3.45
C LYS A 296 30.98 0.58 3.65
N LYS A 297 30.32 -0.07 4.61
CA LYS A 297 30.47 -1.52 4.84
C LYS A 297 30.02 -2.31 3.61
N LEU A 298 28.87 -1.98 3.03
CA LEU A 298 28.37 -2.63 1.82
C LEU A 298 29.33 -2.48 0.64
N ILE A 299 29.87 -1.27 0.41
CA ILE A 299 30.88 -1.03 -0.63
C ILE A 299 32.13 -1.88 -0.38
N SER A 300 32.64 -1.89 0.86
CA SER A 300 33.84 -2.66 1.21
C SER A 300 33.70 -4.15 0.89
N ILE A 301 32.52 -4.72 1.14
CA ILE A 301 32.23 -6.12 0.80
C ILE A 301 32.23 -6.31 -0.73
N LEU A 302 31.61 -5.41 -1.49
CA LEU A 302 31.59 -5.50 -2.95
C LEU A 302 32.98 -5.30 -3.59
N GLU A 303 33.82 -4.45 -2.99
CA GLU A 303 35.23 -4.30 -3.37
C GLU A 303 36.01 -5.58 -3.14
N HIS A 304 35.82 -6.21 -1.97
CA HIS A 304 36.40 -7.52 -1.65
C HIS A 304 35.99 -8.59 -2.68
N VAL A 305 34.69 -8.68 -2.99
CA VAL A 305 34.17 -9.60 -4.03
C VAL A 305 34.84 -9.34 -5.39
N LYS A 306 34.98 -8.07 -5.80
CA LYS A 306 35.70 -7.71 -7.05
C LYS A 306 37.18 -8.10 -7.01
N GLN A 307 37.83 -8.02 -5.85
CA GLN A 307 39.25 -8.41 -5.70
C GLN A 307 39.42 -9.94 -5.79
N VAL A 308 38.64 -10.70 -5.02
CA VAL A 308 38.65 -12.18 -5.03
C VAL A 308 38.27 -12.73 -6.42
N ARG A 309 37.44 -12.00 -7.17
CA ARG A 309 37.15 -12.35 -8.56
C ARG A 309 38.39 -12.27 -9.46
N LYS A 310 39.27 -11.28 -9.29
CA LYS A 310 40.42 -11.02 -10.17
C LYS A 310 41.62 -11.95 -9.95
N THR A 311 41.70 -12.60 -8.80
CA THR A 311 42.81 -13.50 -8.44
C THR A 311 42.67 -14.92 -9.01
N THR A 312 41.70 -15.14 -9.89
CA THR A 312 41.45 -16.38 -10.65
C THR A 312 41.38 -16.07 -12.13
#